data_AF-A0A834HBR2-F1
#
_entry.id   AF-A0A834HBR2-F1
#
_cell.length_a   1.000
_cell.length_b   1.000
_cell.length_c   1.000
_cell.angle_alpha   90.00
_cell.angle_beta   90.00
_cell.angle_gamma   90.00
#
_symmetry.space_group_name_H-M   'P 1'
#
loop_
_entity.id
_entity.type
_entity.pdbx_description
1 polymer ?
#
loop_
_entity_poly.entity_id
_entity_poly.type
_entity_poly.pdbx_seq_one_letter_code
_entity_poly.pdbx_strand_id
1 'polypeptide(L)'
;MPAFKENNPQLEVVTELIRGQHPHLKGLYKNKNQRVVCVKNLTQDDILLHATRLRNALGRKVVKLKTRHVTKHPSVQGTWTTDLKFEA
;
A
#
# COMPACT_ATOMS: atom_id res chain seq x y z
N MET A 1 -7.10 -2.45 20.44
CA MET A 1 -6.26 -3.51 19.84
C MET A 1 -4.84 -3.45 20.42
N PRO A 2 -4.63 -3.93 21.67
CA PRO A 2 -3.32 -3.82 22.33
C PRO A 2 -2.24 -4.64 21.62
N ALA A 3 -2.49 -5.92 21.38
CA ALA A 3 -1.54 -6.82 20.72
C ALA A 3 -1.11 -6.35 19.32
N PHE A 4 -2.02 -5.74 18.55
CA PHE A 4 -1.66 -5.21 17.22
C PHE A 4 -0.66 -4.04 17.31
N LYS A 5 -0.80 -3.19 18.33
CA LYS A 5 0.09 -2.06 18.59
C LYS A 5 1.45 -2.53 19.09
N GLU A 6 1.47 -3.49 20.02
CA GLU A 6 2.69 -4.10 20.55
C GLU A 6 3.52 -4.77 19.45
N ASN A 7 2.87 -5.52 18.56
CA ASN A 7 3.54 -6.19 17.43
C ASN A 7 4.00 -5.22 16.32
N ASN A 8 3.57 -3.96 16.34
CA ASN A 8 3.92 -2.97 15.31
C ASN A 8 4.32 -1.63 15.95
N PRO A 9 5.46 -1.56 16.66
CA PRO A 9 5.90 -0.35 17.35
C PRO A 9 6.15 0.84 16.42
N GLN A 10 6.37 0.61 15.12
CA GLN A 10 6.52 1.65 14.10
C GLN A 10 5.22 2.37 13.74
N LEU A 11 4.06 1.90 14.21
CA LEU A 11 2.75 2.47 13.90
C LEU A 11 2.20 3.22 15.10
N GLU A 12 1.70 4.42 14.82
CA GLU A 12 0.82 5.11 15.76
C GLU A 12 -0.61 4.61 15.58
N VAL A 13 -1.14 3.96 16.61
CA VAL A 13 -2.53 3.47 16.63
C VAL A 13 -3.32 4.32 17.61
N VAL A 14 -4.21 5.15 17.06
CA VAL A 14 -5.12 6.04 17.80
C VAL A 14 -6.54 5.51 17.67
N THR A 15 -7.29 5.51 18.78
CA THR A 15 -8.69 5.09 18.83
C THR A 15 -9.55 6.28 19.23
N GLU A 16 -10.43 6.70 18.33
CA GLU A 16 -11.38 7.80 18.55
C GLU A 16 -12.81 7.28 18.47
N LEU A 17 -13.66 7.74 19.39
CA LEU A 17 -15.09 7.43 19.38
C LEU A 17 -15.84 8.51 18.61
N ILE A 18 -16.36 8.16 17.43
CA ILE A 18 -17.20 9.05 16.62
C ILE A 18 -18.65 8.63 16.77
N ARG A 19 -19.47 9.47 17.41
CA ARG A 19 -20.89 9.19 17.64
C ARG A 19 -21.72 9.37 16.36
N GLY A 20 -22.74 8.53 16.17
CA GLY A 20 -23.70 8.66 15.07
C GLY A 20 -23.16 8.29 13.68
N GLN A 21 -21.98 7.70 13.58
CA GLN A 21 -21.37 7.27 12.32
C GLN A 21 -21.06 5.78 12.32
N HIS A 22 -21.05 5.16 11.14
CA HIS A 22 -20.57 3.79 11.01
C HIS A 22 -19.06 3.71 11.32
N PRO A 23 -18.62 2.65 12.01
CA PRO A 23 -17.22 2.48 12.35
C PRO A 23 -16.38 2.28 11.09
N HIS A 24 -15.20 2.90 11.07
CA HIS A 24 -14.25 2.79 9.98
C HIS A 24 -12.82 2.79 10.50
N LEU A 25 -11.92 2.20 9.72
CA LEU A 25 -10.48 2.29 9.91
C LEU A 25 -9.92 3.33 8.95
N LYS A 26 -8.98 4.14 9.44
CA LYS A 26 -8.29 5.16 8.65
C LYS A 26 -6.78 4.96 8.76
N GLY A 27 -6.14 4.71 7.62
CA GLY A 27 -4.69 4.65 7.49
C GLY A 27 -4.14 5.97 6.96
N LEU A 28 -3.21 6.58 7.69
CA LEU A 28 -2.45 7.75 7.27
C LEU A 28 -1.03 7.30 6.89
N TYR A 29 -0.57 7.71 5.71
CA TYR A 29 0.70 7.25 5.15
C TYR A 29 1.71 8.39 5.04
N LYS A 30 3.01 8.07 5.07
CA LYS A 30 4.11 9.05 4.96
C LYS A 30 4.05 9.90 3.68
N ASN A 31 3.45 9.38 2.61
CA ASN A 31 3.22 10.10 1.36
C ASN A 31 2.02 11.06 1.41
N LYS A 32 1.49 11.37 2.61
CA LYS A 32 0.34 12.24 2.89
C LYS A 32 -1.01 11.74 2.36
N ASN A 33 -1.06 10.55 1.77
CA ASN A 33 -2.31 9.94 1.38
C ASN A 33 -3.00 9.32 2.59
N GLN A 34 -4.32 9.20 2.47
CA GLN A 34 -5.18 8.51 3.43
C GLN A 34 -5.95 7.39 2.74
N ARG A 35 -6.22 6.32 3.48
CA ARG A 35 -7.10 5.23 3.03
C ARG A 35 -8.11 4.91 4.13
N VAL A 36 -9.38 4.92 3.77
CA VAL A 36 -10.50 4.62 4.68
C VAL A 36 -11.14 3.31 4.28
N VAL A 37 -11.47 2.48 5.27
CA VAL A 37 -12.18 1.21 5.11
C VAL A 37 -13.31 1.18 6.13
N CYS A 38 -14.55 1.05 5.65
CA CYS A 38 -15.70 0.83 6.54
C CYS A 38 -15.63 -0.57 7.14
N VAL A 39 -15.93 -0.68 8.44
CA VAL A 39 -15.91 -1.96 9.17
C VAL A 39 -17.25 -2.27 9.86
N LYS A 40 -18.32 -1.65 9.38
CA LYS A 40 -19.68 -1.91 9.86
C LYS A 40 -20.03 -3.40 9.70
N ASN A 41 -20.57 -4.01 10.75
CA ASN A 41 -21.06 -5.38 10.77
C ASN A 41 -20.02 -6.46 10.37
N LEU A 42 -18.73 -6.16 10.49
CA LEU A 42 -17.67 -7.14 10.28
C LEU A 42 -17.32 -7.86 11.57
N THR A 43 -16.81 -9.09 11.44
CA THR A 43 -16.28 -9.85 12.58
C THR A 43 -14.93 -9.30 13.03
N GLN A 44 -14.50 -9.67 14.24
CA GLN A 44 -13.20 -9.24 14.77
C GLN A 44 -12.04 -9.66 13.87
N ASP A 45 -12.09 -10.87 13.32
CA ASP A 45 -11.03 -11.42 12.46
C ASP A 45 -10.94 -10.67 11.13
N ASP A 46 -12.08 -10.32 10.54
CA ASP A 46 -12.14 -9.49 9.33
C ASP A 46 -11.57 -8.09 9.59
N ILE A 47 -11.89 -7.50 10.74
CA ILE A 47 -11.37 -6.19 11.14
C ILE A 47 -9.84 -6.24 11.29
N LEU A 48 -9.32 -7.30 11.93
CA LEU A 48 -7.88 -7.51 12.08
C LEU A 48 -7.19 -7.68 10.71
N LEU A 49 -7.82 -8.42 9.80
CA LEU A 49 -7.35 -8.58 8.42
C LEU A 49 -7.31 -7.24 7.69
N HIS A 50 -8.35 -6.41 7.82
CA HIS A 50 -8.39 -5.07 7.24
C HIS A 50 -7.32 -4.13 7.82
N ALA A 51 -7.11 -4.16 9.14
CA ALA A 51 -6.03 -3.42 9.79
C ALA A 51 -4.64 -3.86 9.27
N THR A 52 -4.43 -5.17 9.13
CA THR A 52 -3.19 -5.75 8.59
C THR A 52 -2.98 -5.34 7.12
N ARG A 53 -4.03 -5.33 6.30
CA ARG A 53 -3.97 -4.84 4.91
C ARG A 53 -3.61 -3.35 4.84
N LEU A 54 -4.16 -2.52 5.73
CA LEU A 54 -3.82 -1.10 5.79
C LEU A 54 -2.35 -0.89 6.20
N ARG A 55 -1.86 -1.66 7.17
CA ARG A 55 -0.47 -1.67 7.63
C ARG A 55 0.51 -2.06 6.52
N ASN A 56 0.19 -3.07 5.73
CA ASN A 56 1.05 -3.57 4.65
C ASN A 56 0.96 -2.74 3.36
N ALA A 57 0.02 -1.78 3.27
CA ALA A 57 -0.15 -0.96 2.08
C ALA A 57 0.87 0.20 2.03
N LEU A 58 1.21 0.62 0.80
CA LEU A 58 2.14 1.74 0.55
C LEU A 58 1.48 3.12 0.61
N GLY A 59 0.16 3.19 0.77
CA GLY A 59 -0.60 4.45 0.67
C GLY A 59 -0.68 5.03 -0.75
N ARG A 60 -0.34 4.27 -1.80
CA ARG A 60 -0.54 4.71 -3.20
C ARG A 60 -2.01 4.54 -3.59
N LYS A 61 -2.52 5.44 -4.45
CA LYS A 61 -3.83 5.27 -5.07
C LYS A 61 -3.86 3.96 -5.85
N VAL A 62 -4.92 3.18 -5.66
CA VAL A 62 -5.11 1.91 -6.40
C VAL A 62 -5.41 2.26 -7.85
N VAL A 63 -4.47 1.92 -8.73
CA VAL A 63 -4.55 2.13 -10.18
C VAL A 63 -4.18 0.84 -10.89
N LYS A 64 -4.75 0.61 -12.07
CA LYS A 64 -4.41 -0.55 -12.90
C LYS A 64 -2.92 -0.50 -13.26
N LEU A 65 -2.20 -1.58 -12.99
CA LEU A 65 -0.79 -1.71 -13.34
C LEU A 65 -0.64 -1.84 -14.86
N LYS A 66 0.18 -0.99 -15.47
CA LYS A 66 0.45 -1.04 -16.93
C LYS A 66 1.45 -2.15 -17.27
N THR A 67 2.55 -2.24 -16.52
CA THR A 67 3.61 -3.24 -16.70
C THR A 67 3.98 -3.88 -15.37
N ARG A 68 4.25 -5.19 -15.36
CA ARG A 68 4.63 -5.92 -14.13
C ARG A 68 6.07 -5.62 -13.70
N HIS A 69 6.95 -5.39 -14.67
CA HIS A 69 8.35 -5.10 -14.44
C HIS A 69 8.64 -3.62 -14.71
N VAL A 70 9.36 -2.98 -13.79
CA VAL A 70 9.80 -1.59 -13.91
C VAL A 70 11.30 -1.57 -13.68
N THR A 71 12.07 -1.26 -14.71
CA THR A 71 13.52 -1.05 -14.63
C THR A 71 13.87 0.33 -15.17
N LYS A 72 14.83 0.99 -14.53
CA LYS A 72 15.43 2.24 -15.04
C LYS A 72 16.55 1.98 -16.04
N HIS A 73 17.12 0.77 -16.03
CA HIS A 73 18.25 0.37 -16.86
C HIS A 73 17.85 -0.92 -17.60
N PRO A 74 17.17 -0.81 -18.75
CA PRO A 74 16.64 -1.96 -19.46
C PRO A 74 17.70 -2.79 -20.20
N SER A 75 18.85 -2.20 -20.55
CA SER A 75 19.94 -2.90 -21.23
C SER A 75 21.29 -2.48 -20.67
N VAL A 76 22.25 -3.41 -20.70
CA VAL A 76 23.65 -3.20 -20.33
C VAL A 76 24.53 -2.94 -21.57
N GLN A 77 24.25 -3.62 -22.68
CA GLN A 77 25.04 -3.56 -23.92
C GLN A 77 24.52 -2.52 -24.93
N GLY A 78 23.58 -1.68 -24.51
CA GLY A 78 22.82 -0.79 -25.39
C GLY A 78 21.54 -1.44 -25.90
N THR A 79 20.58 -0.60 -26.27
CA THR A 79 19.39 -1.04 -26.99
C THR A 79 19.72 -1.21 -28.46
N TRP A 80 18.98 -2.07 -29.15
CA TRP A 80 19.11 -2.22 -30.60
C TRP A 80 18.94 -0.87 -31.32
N THR A 81 19.80 -0.59 -32.30
CA THR A 81 19.78 0.61 -33.15
C THR A 81 20.15 0.23 -34.59
N THR A 82 19.70 1.00 -35.57
CA THR A 82 19.97 0.75 -37.00
C THR A 82 21.41 1.07 -37.40
N ASP A 83 22.10 1.92 -36.63
CA ASP A 83 23.46 2.39 -36.94
C ASP A 83 24.56 1.35 -36.65
N LEU A 84 24.19 0.14 -36.22
CA LEU A 84 25.13 -0.93 -35.89
C LEU A 84 25.77 -1.48 -37.17
N LYS A 85 27.03 -1.11 -37.41
CA LYS A 85 27.83 -1.64 -38.52
C LYS A 85 28.52 -2.92 -38.05
N PHE A 86 28.25 -4.03 -38.72
CA PHE A 86 29.02 -5.26 -38.57
C PHE A 86 30.20 -5.17 -39.55
N GLU A 87 31.43 -5.22 -39.05
CA GLU A 87 32.60 -5.44 -39.91
C GLU A 87 32.62 -6.91 -40.33
N ALA A 88 32.88 -7.16 -41.62
CA ALA A 88 32.87 -8.47 -42.26
C ALA A 88 34.21 -9.20 -42.09
#